data_AF-A0A2E4YS81-F1
#
_entry.id   AF-A0A2E4YS81-F1
#
_cell.length_a   1.000
_cell.length_b   1.000
_cell.length_c   1.000
_cell.angle_alpha   90.00
_cell.angle_beta   90.00
_cell.angle_gamma   90.00
#
_symmetry.space_group_name_H-M   'P 1'
#
loop_
_entity.id
_entity.type
_entity.pdbx_description
1 polymer ?
#
loop_
_entity_poly.entity_id
_entity_poly.type
_entity_poly.pdbx_seq_one_letter_code
_entity_poly.pdbx_strand_id
1 'polypeptide(L)'
;MDTIKNFVYAGLGLATLTTDKIKETIDDLVEKGKISDTEGKRIIEDFLNSTEEKRNEFESKIKKTSAKISETFDFNKKENEMNALKERIKDLENEISNMKNTTTKKKTTTTKK
;
A
#
# COMPACT_ATOMS: atom_id res chain seq x y z
N MET A 1 5.94 -5.94 -11.69
CA MET A 1 6.76 -4.96 -10.92
C MET A 1 7.01 -3.67 -11.71
N ASP A 2 6.93 -3.68 -13.04
CA ASP A 2 7.24 -2.49 -13.87
C ASP A 2 6.26 -1.33 -13.71
N THR A 3 4.99 -1.59 -13.37
CA THR A 3 3.98 -0.55 -13.21
C THR A 3 4.24 0.38 -12.02
N ILE A 4 4.68 -0.17 -10.88
CA ILE A 4 5.06 0.63 -9.69
C ILE A 4 6.30 1.46 -10.00
N LYS A 5 7.30 0.86 -10.66
CA LYS A 5 8.52 1.55 -11.06
C LYS A 5 8.23 2.71 -12.01
N ASN A 6 7.38 2.49 -13.01
CA ASN A 6 6.92 3.52 -13.94
C ASN A 6 6.11 4.62 -13.22
N PHE A 7 5.29 4.26 -12.23
CA PHE A 7 4.54 5.23 -11.43
C PHE A 7 5.45 6.12 -10.59
N VAL A 8 6.51 5.56 -9.99
CA VAL A 8 7.52 6.33 -9.25
C VAL A 8 8.28 7.27 -10.19
N TYR A 9 8.73 6.80 -11.36
CA TYR A 9 9.40 7.66 -12.34
C TYR A 9 8.49 8.77 -12.88
N ALA A 10 7.23 8.47 -13.16
CA ALA A 10 6.24 9.48 -13.55
C ALA A 10 5.98 10.48 -12.43
N GLY A 11 5.92 10.00 -11.18
CA GLY A 11 5.80 10.85 -9.99
C GLY A 11 6.99 11.80 -9.82
N LEU A 12 8.20 11.37 -10.15
CA LEU A 12 9.39 12.24 -10.11
C LEU A 12 9.32 13.37 -11.15
N GLY A 13 8.82 13.09 -12.36
CA GLY A 13 8.62 14.12 -13.39
C GLY A 13 7.48 15.10 -13.08
N LEU A 14 6.44 14.64 -12.39
CA LEU A 14 5.36 15.51 -11.90
C LEU A 14 5.78 16.32 -10.67
N ALA A 15 6.64 15.78 -9.80
CA ALA A 15 7.15 16.49 -8.62
C ALA A 15 8.03 17.69 -8.99
N THR A 16 8.68 17.68 -10.16
CA THR A 16 9.42 18.84 -10.70
C THR A 16 8.52 19.97 -11.21
N LEU A 17 7.23 19.71 -11.47
CA LEU A 17 6.24 20.75 -11.82
C LEU A 17 5.74 21.41 -10.52
N THR A 18 6.60 22.22 -9.90
CA THR A 18 6.24 23.04 -8.76
C THR A 18 5.57 24.34 -9.22
N THR A 19 4.89 25.03 -8.30
CA THR A 19 4.33 26.37 -8.56
C THR A 19 5.37 27.33 -9.13
N ASP A 20 6.63 27.24 -8.69
CA ASP A 20 7.71 28.10 -9.19
C ASP A 20 8.06 27.81 -10.65
N LYS A 21 8.12 26.52 -11.04
CA LYS A 21 8.37 26.14 -12.44
C LYS A 21 7.22 26.56 -13.36
N ILE A 22 5.99 26.49 -12.85
CA ILE A 22 4.80 26.94 -13.58
C ILE A 22 4.84 28.46 -13.75
N LYS A 23 5.14 29.22 -12.68
CA LYS A 23 5.30 30.68 -12.76
C LYS A 23 6.36 31.07 -13.79
N GLU A 24 7.56 30.49 -13.69
CA GLU A 24 8.66 30.72 -14.65
C GLU A 24 8.21 30.46 -16.09
N THR A 25 7.49 29.36 -16.33
CA THR A 25 6.99 29.02 -17.68
C THR A 25 5.98 30.06 -18.17
N ILE A 26 5.06 30.50 -17.32
CA ILE A 26 4.04 31.49 -17.66
C ILE A 26 4.68 32.86 -17.92
N ASP A 27 5.62 33.29 -17.09
CA ASP A 27 6.38 34.53 -17.24
C ASP A 27 7.15 34.51 -18.58
N ASP A 28 7.75 33.38 -18.94
CA ASP A 28 8.40 33.16 -20.24
C ASP A 28 7.44 33.36 -21.44
N LEU A 29 6.18 32.95 -21.31
CA LEU A 29 5.16 33.15 -22.34
C LEU A 29 4.73 34.61 -22.43
N VAL A 30 4.68 35.32 -21.30
CA VAL A 30 4.39 36.76 -21.24
C VAL A 30 5.52 37.55 -21.91
N GLU A 31 6.77 37.27 -21.57
CA GLU A 31 7.94 37.95 -22.17
C GLU A 31 8.02 37.74 -23.68
N LYS A 32 7.64 36.56 -24.16
CA LYS A 32 7.55 36.24 -25.60
C LYS A 32 6.34 36.88 -26.29
N GLY A 33 5.52 37.65 -25.57
CA GLY A 33 4.31 38.29 -26.07
C GLY A 33 3.22 37.32 -26.51
N LYS A 34 3.29 36.05 -26.06
CA LYS A 34 2.30 35.02 -26.43
C LYS A 34 1.02 35.13 -25.62
N ILE A 35 1.12 35.65 -24.40
CA ILE A 35 0.01 35.94 -23.50
C ILE A 35 0.23 37.29 -22.84
N SER A 36 -0.82 37.91 -22.32
CA SER A 36 -0.71 39.16 -21.56
C SER A 36 -0.33 38.90 -20.09
N ASP A 37 0.25 39.91 -19.43
CA ASP A 37 0.53 39.87 -17.98
C ASP A 37 -0.70 39.50 -17.15
N THR A 38 -1.86 40.07 -17.50
CA THR A 38 -3.13 39.83 -16.81
C THR A 38 -3.61 38.39 -16.99
N GLU A 39 -3.42 37.82 -18.18
CA GLU A 39 -3.77 36.44 -18.47
C GLU A 39 -2.84 35.44 -17.78
N GLY A 40 -1.52 35.72 -17.76
CA GLY A 40 -0.55 34.91 -17.03
C GLY A 40 -0.86 34.83 -15.53
N LYS A 41 -1.15 35.98 -14.89
CA LYS A 41 -1.54 36.04 -13.47
C LYS A 41 -2.82 35.23 -13.20
N ARG A 42 -3.83 35.37 -14.06
CA ARG A 42 -5.08 34.61 -13.94
C ARG A 42 -4.85 33.10 -14.01
N ILE A 43 -3.98 32.63 -14.92
CA ILE A 43 -3.66 31.20 -15.05
C ILE A 43 -3.03 30.66 -13.77
N ILE A 44 -2.08 31.40 -13.18
CA ILE A 44 -1.42 30.99 -11.93
C ILE A 44 -2.43 30.94 -10.78
N GLU A 45 -3.30 31.95 -10.68
CA GLU A 45 -4.32 32.02 -9.64
C GLU A 45 -5.38 30.90 -9.77
N ASP A 46 -5.87 30.66 -10.98
CA ASP A 46 -6.80 29.55 -11.30
C ASP A 46 -6.15 28.20 -10.96
N PHE A 47 -4.86 28.03 -11.26
CA PHE A 47 -4.12 26.81 -10.94
C PHE A 47 -4.00 26.60 -9.42
N LEU A 48 -3.67 27.65 -8.65
CA LEU A 48 -3.57 27.58 -7.20
C LEU A 48 -4.90 27.25 -6.55
N ASN A 49 -5.97 27.97 -6.92
CA ASN A 49 -7.32 27.76 -6.37
C ASN A 49 -7.84 26.35 -6.68
N SER A 50 -7.73 25.91 -7.93
CA SER A 50 -8.19 24.56 -8.33
C SER A 50 -7.36 23.45 -7.70
N THR A 51 -6.07 23.69 -7.45
CA THR A 51 -5.20 22.72 -6.76
C THR A 51 -5.57 22.60 -5.29
N GLU A 52 -5.86 23.70 -4.61
CA GLU A 52 -6.25 23.70 -3.20
C GLU A 52 -7.58 22.97 -2.98
N GLU A 53 -8.57 23.22 -3.85
CA GLU A 53 -9.84 22.51 -3.83
C GLU A 53 -9.65 20.99 -4.05
N LYS A 54 -8.90 20.62 -5.09
CA LYS A 54 -8.60 19.22 -5.40
C LYS A 54 -7.75 18.54 -4.34
N ARG A 55 -6.86 19.28 -3.66
CA ARG A 55 -6.01 18.75 -2.59
C ARG A 55 -6.87 18.23 -1.44
N ASN A 56 -7.87 18.98 -1.02
CA ASN A 56 -8.75 18.56 0.07
C ASN A 56 -9.53 17.28 -0.27
N GLU A 57 -10.06 17.19 -1.49
CA GLU A 57 -10.70 15.96 -1.96
C GLU A 57 -9.72 14.78 -2.04
N PHE A 58 -8.52 15.04 -2.53
CA PHE A 58 -7.47 14.05 -2.68
C PHE A 58 -6.99 13.52 -1.33
N GLU A 59 -6.77 14.39 -0.33
CA GLU A 59 -6.44 13.99 1.03
C GLU A 59 -7.53 13.11 1.66
N SER A 60 -8.80 13.45 1.45
CA SER A 60 -9.94 12.63 1.90
C SER A 60 -9.96 11.24 1.23
N LYS A 61 -9.74 11.20 -0.09
CA LYS A 61 -9.65 9.93 -0.84
C LYS A 61 -8.45 9.10 -0.40
N ILE A 62 -7.28 9.70 -0.20
CA ILE A 62 -6.08 9.00 0.28
C ILE A 62 -6.32 8.44 1.68
N LYS A 63 -6.88 9.21 2.62
CA LYS A 63 -7.16 8.71 3.98
C LYS A 63 -8.08 7.49 3.94
N LYS A 64 -9.16 7.54 3.15
CA LYS A 64 -10.08 6.41 2.98
C LYS A 64 -9.40 5.18 2.37
N THR A 65 -8.58 5.38 1.34
CA THR A 65 -7.85 4.30 0.68
C THR A 65 -6.77 3.71 1.59
N SER A 66 -6.03 4.54 2.32
CA SER A 66 -5.01 4.12 3.28
C SER A 66 -5.61 3.29 4.41
N ALA A 67 -6.75 3.71 4.97
CA ALA A 67 -7.47 2.94 5.98
C ALA A 67 -7.87 1.54 5.46
N LYS A 68 -8.45 1.47 4.25
CA LYS A 68 -8.82 0.20 3.61
C LYS A 68 -7.61 -0.71 3.35
N ILE A 69 -6.49 -0.13 2.90
CA ILE A 69 -5.25 -0.87 2.68
C ILE A 69 -4.74 -1.43 4.01
N SER A 70 -4.69 -0.62 5.08
CA SER A 70 -4.26 -1.06 6.41
C SER A 70 -5.12 -2.20 6.93
N GLU A 71 -6.45 -2.06 6.86
CA GLU A 71 -7.39 -3.07 7.31
C GLU A 71 -7.25 -4.38 6.53
N THR A 72 -7.08 -4.28 5.20
CA THR A 72 -6.83 -5.45 4.35
C THR A 72 -5.50 -6.11 4.68
N PHE A 73 -4.44 -5.34 4.92
CA PHE A 73 -3.12 -5.86 5.22
C PHE A 73 -3.08 -6.55 6.60
N ASP A 74 -3.70 -5.94 7.60
CA ASP A 74 -3.84 -6.51 8.94
C ASP A 74 -4.69 -7.78 8.95
N PHE A 75 -5.75 -7.83 8.14
CA PHE A 75 -6.57 -9.03 7.97
C PHE A 75 -5.77 -10.19 7.38
N ASN A 76 -5.03 -9.95 6.29
CA ASN A 76 -4.18 -10.97 5.67
C ASN A 76 -3.08 -11.47 6.64
N LYS A 77 -2.51 -10.58 7.46
CA LYS A 77 -1.51 -10.97 8.46
C LYS A 77 -2.10 -11.90 9.51
N LYS A 78 -3.29 -11.56 10.05
CA LYS A 78 -4.00 -12.41 11.02
C LYS A 78 -4.40 -13.77 10.43
N GLU A 79 -4.82 -13.80 9.17
CA GLU A 79 -5.16 -15.05 8.48
C GLU A 79 -3.93 -15.96 8.36
N ASN A 80 -2.78 -15.40 7.97
CA ASN A 80 -1.53 -16.16 7.89
C ASN A 80 -1.08 -16.70 9.25
N GLU A 81 -1.18 -15.90 10.32
CA GLU A 81 -0.89 -16.36 11.69
C GLU A 81 -1.84 -17.48 12.16
N MET A 82 -3.13 -17.36 11.84
CA MET A 82 -4.14 -18.38 12.17
C MET A 82 -3.87 -19.70 11.45
N ASN A 83 -3.50 -19.64 10.17
CA ASN A 83 -3.18 -20.83 9.39
C ASN A 83 -1.92 -21.54 9.92
N ALA A 84 -0.88 -20.77 10.26
CA ALA A 84 0.32 -21.31 10.89
C ALA A 84 0.02 -21.99 12.25
N LEU A 85 -0.91 -21.44 13.03
CA LEU A 85 -1.31 -22.04 14.30
C LEU A 85 -2.09 -23.35 14.11
N LYS A 86 -3.00 -23.41 13.12
CA LYS A 86 -3.73 -24.63 12.76
C LYS A 86 -2.80 -25.75 12.31
N GLU A 87 -1.77 -25.43 11.54
CA GLU A 87 -0.76 -26.39 11.10
C GLU A 87 0.00 -26.98 12.30
N ARG A 88 0.45 -26.12 13.22
CA ARG A 88 1.09 -26.54 14.48
C ARG A 88 0.22 -27.44 15.34
N ILE A 89 -1.08 -27.12 15.46
CA ILE A 89 -2.02 -27.95 16.21
C ILE A 89 -2.14 -29.32 15.55
N LYS A 90 -2.27 -29.38 14.23
CA LYS A 90 -2.35 -30.63 13.47
C LYS A 90 -1.11 -31.50 13.65
N ASP A 91 0.08 -30.88 13.64
CA ASP A 91 1.34 -31.60 13.87
C ASP A 91 1.40 -32.19 15.28
N LEU A 92 1.01 -31.42 16.30
CA LEU A 92 0.94 -31.89 17.68
C LEU A 92 -0.11 -33.00 17.86
N GLU A 93 -1.27 -32.91 17.22
CA GLU A 93 -2.30 -33.96 17.23
C GLU A 93 -1.79 -35.26 16.60
N ASN A 94 -1.02 -35.16 15.51
CA ASN A 94 -0.37 -36.30 14.88
C ASN A 94 0.70 -36.93 15.78
N GLU A 95 1.55 -36.11 16.42
CA GLU A 95 2.55 -36.58 17.37
C GLU A 95 1.92 -37.29 18.58
N ILE A 96 0.88 -36.71 19.16
CA ILE A 96 0.14 -37.31 20.29
C ILE A 96 -0.50 -38.64 19.86
N SER A 97 -1.09 -38.70 18.66
CA SER A 97 -1.67 -39.94 18.12
C SER A 97 -0.62 -41.02 17.92
N ASN A 98 0.57 -40.65 17.41
CA ASN A 98 1.70 -41.56 17.28
C ASN A 98 2.25 -42.03 18.63
N MET A 99 2.32 -41.18 19.65
CA MET A 99 2.68 -41.58 21.02
C MET A 99 1.62 -42.49 21.66
N LYS A 100 0.34 -42.29 21.38
CA LYS A 100 -0.75 -43.15 21.89
C LYS A 100 -0.73 -44.55 21.24
N ASN A 101 -0.28 -44.65 20.00
CA ASN A 101 -0.10 -45.92 19.27
C ASN A 101 1.16 -46.70 19.70
N THR A 102 2.20 -46.03 20.19
CA THR A 102 3.42 -46.70 20.72
C THR A 102 3.23 -47.22 22.16
N THR A 103 2.39 -46.58 22.96
CA THR A 103 2.08 -47.01 24.34
C THR A 103 1.13 -48.21 24.42
N THR A 104 0.28 -48.43 23.42
CA THR A 104 -0.59 -49.62 23.34
C THR A 104 0.13 -50.88 22.84
N LYS A 105 1.20 -50.77 22.04
CA LYS A 105 2.03 -51.92 21.61
C LYS A 105 2.94 -52.50 22.71
N LYS A 106 3.21 -51.78 23.81
CA LYS A 106 4.11 -52.25 24.88
C LYS A 106 3.43 -53.16 25.93
N LYS A 107 2.09 -53.31 25.92
CA LYS A 107 1.38 -54.14 26.91
C LYS A 107 1.17 -55.61 26.50
N THR A 108 1.55 -56.02 25.28
CA THR A 108 1.27 -57.39 24.77
C THR A 108 2.47 -58.32 24.68
N THR A 109 3.68 -57.92 25.11
CA THR A 109 4.92 -58.73 24.94
C THR A 109 5.79 -58.89 26.19
N THR A 110 5.19 -59.05 27.36
CA THR A 110 5.92 -59.59 28.53
C THR A 110 5.16 -60.75 29.16
N THR A 111 5.52 -61.95 28.67
CA THR A 111 5.79 -63.18 29.42
C THR A 111 4.61 -64.03 29.89
N LYS A 112 4.13 -64.88 28.95
CA LYS A 112 3.81 -66.28 29.21
C LYS A 112 5.14 -67.03 29.39
N LYS A 113 5.48 -67.44 30.61
CA LYS A 113 6.26 -68.66 30.89
C LYS A 113 6.08 -69.07 32.34
#